data_AF-A0A0P9GXI0-F1
#
_entry.id   AF-A0A0P9GXI0-F1
#
_cell.length_a   1.000
_cell.length_b   1.000
_cell.length_c   1.000
_cell.angle_alpha   90.00
_cell.angle_beta   90.00
_cell.angle_gamma   90.00
#
_symmetry.space_group_name_H-M   'P 1'
#
loop_
_entity.id
_entity.type
_entity.pdbx_description
1 polymer ?
#
loop_
_entity_poly.entity_id
_entity_poly.type
_entity_poly.pdbx_seq_one_letter_code
_entity_poly.pdbx_strand_id
1 'polypeptide(L)'
;MFKTYAGIYSNKKTKINAIKTGLENGINLIDTAEFYHTEGIVSEAVKNFKRDEIFISTKVLPTHLSPKSLERALKRSLKNLNMDYVDLYIIHFPNYAVDLKKTLKKMEELTEAGLIRNIGVSNFSFKLIKYTVENLKKYNLCAVQLNYNILHRNVENNILDYLKKNNIALMAYFPIAHGKTARNKNLEEKFNYIRSKIGDVPSTSIALSYLTSISDNVFPIPRASNPE
;
A
#
# COMPACT_ATOMS: atom_id res chain seq x y z
N MET A 1 -7.64 -2.71 -5.13
CA MET A 1 -6.80 -2.19 -4.03
C MET A 1 -6.68 -0.68 -4.20
N PHE A 2 -6.94 0.16 -3.20
CA PHE A 2 -6.87 1.63 -3.34
C PHE A 2 -5.82 2.27 -2.41
N LYS A 3 -5.08 3.25 -2.95
CA LYS A 3 -4.28 4.18 -2.16
C LYS A 3 -5.15 5.38 -1.76
N THR A 4 -5.38 5.58 -0.47
CA THR A 4 -6.03 6.80 0.05
C THR A 4 -5.04 7.95 0.21
N TYR A 5 -4.12 8.12 -0.75
CA TYR A 5 -3.60 9.46 -1.00
C TYR A 5 -4.71 10.25 -1.71
N ALA A 6 -5.77 10.49 -0.97
CA ALA A 6 -6.94 11.20 -1.40
C ALA A 6 -6.46 12.58 -1.84
N GLY A 7 -6.74 12.96 -3.09
CA GLY A 7 -6.01 14.01 -3.78
C GLY A 7 -5.80 15.31 -3.01
N ILE A 8 -4.64 15.93 -3.25
CA ILE A 8 -4.30 17.27 -2.72
C ILE A 8 -5.38 18.31 -3.10
N TYR A 9 -6.18 18.04 -4.14
CA TYR A 9 -7.14 18.98 -4.72
C TYR A 9 -8.62 18.58 -4.58
N SER A 10 -8.96 17.43 -4.00
CA SER A 10 -10.37 17.03 -3.80
C SER A 10 -10.83 17.36 -2.38
N ASN A 11 -12.03 17.89 -2.21
CA ASN A 11 -12.57 18.17 -0.88
C ASN A 11 -12.85 16.87 -0.09
N LYS A 12 -13.03 16.98 1.24
CA LYS A 12 -13.26 15.83 2.13
C LYS A 12 -14.41 14.93 1.67
N LYS A 13 -15.54 15.52 1.24
CA LYS A 13 -16.74 14.78 0.82
C LYS A 13 -16.45 13.91 -0.41
N THR A 14 -15.76 14.45 -1.42
CA THR A 14 -15.39 13.68 -2.61
C THR A 14 -14.50 12.48 -2.25
N LYS A 15 -13.55 12.65 -1.31
CA LYS A 15 -12.67 11.58 -0.87
C LYS A 15 -13.42 10.44 -0.19
N ILE A 16 -14.37 10.78 0.68
CA ILE A 16 -15.25 9.81 1.35
C ILE A 16 -16.07 9.03 0.32
N ASN A 17 -16.70 9.75 -0.61
CA ASN A 17 -17.52 9.12 -1.65
C ASN A 17 -16.71 8.18 -2.54
N ALA A 18 -15.48 8.55 -2.92
CA ALA A 18 -14.62 7.69 -3.72
C ALA A 18 -14.25 6.38 -2.98
N ILE A 19 -13.94 6.46 -1.68
CA ILE A 19 -13.66 5.26 -0.86
C ILE A 19 -14.91 4.38 -0.77
N LYS A 20 -16.09 4.97 -0.48
CA LYS A 20 -17.36 4.24 -0.39
C LYS A 20 -17.70 3.52 -1.69
N THR A 21 -17.62 4.24 -2.81
CA THR A 21 -17.88 3.68 -4.14
C THR A 21 -16.95 2.51 -4.42
N GLY A 22 -15.67 2.64 -4.05
CA GLY A 22 -14.70 1.55 -4.17
C GLY A 22 -15.10 0.29 -3.39
N LEU A 23 -15.50 0.46 -2.13
CA LEU A 23 -15.96 -0.64 -1.27
C LEU A 23 -17.23 -1.30 -1.81
N GLU A 24 -18.20 -0.49 -2.26
CA GLU A 24 -19.46 -0.96 -2.88
C GLU A 24 -19.21 -1.76 -4.17
N ASN A 25 -18.11 -1.50 -4.88
CA ASN A 25 -17.68 -2.22 -6.07
C ASN A 25 -16.67 -3.36 -5.78
N GLY A 26 -16.58 -3.79 -4.52
CA GLY A 26 -15.79 -4.98 -4.13
C GLY A 26 -14.31 -4.72 -3.85
N ILE A 27 -13.85 -3.46 -3.88
CA ILE A 27 -12.48 -3.15 -3.44
C ILE A 27 -12.47 -3.03 -1.93
N ASN A 28 -11.86 -4.01 -1.26
CA ASN A 28 -11.81 -4.06 0.20
C ASN A 28 -10.51 -3.55 0.83
N LEU A 29 -9.48 -3.19 0.05
CA LEU A 29 -8.22 -2.68 0.60
C LEU A 29 -8.08 -1.17 0.50
N ILE A 30 -7.78 -0.56 1.65
CA ILE A 30 -7.62 0.89 1.84
C ILE A 30 -6.23 1.17 2.42
N ASP A 31 -5.38 1.85 1.65
CA ASP A 31 -4.02 2.22 2.06
C ASP A 31 -3.87 3.70 2.43
N THR A 32 -3.72 4.00 3.72
CA THR A 32 -3.51 5.34 4.30
C THR A 32 -2.11 5.45 4.94
N ALA A 33 -1.79 6.57 5.57
CA ALA A 33 -0.59 6.76 6.39
C ALA A 33 -0.83 7.90 7.39
N GLU A 34 -0.11 7.90 8.52
CA GLU A 34 -0.21 9.02 9.48
C GLU A 34 0.18 10.36 8.84
N PHE A 35 1.16 10.33 7.91
CA PHE A 35 1.63 11.50 7.17
C PHE A 35 0.60 12.08 6.21
N TYR A 36 -0.35 11.26 5.74
CA TYR A 36 -1.33 11.70 4.77
C TYR A 36 -2.45 12.53 5.42
N HIS A 37 -2.59 12.47 6.75
CA HIS A 37 -3.68 13.09 7.49
C HIS A 37 -5.08 12.66 6.98
N THR A 38 -5.19 11.46 6.42
CA THR A 38 -6.42 10.90 5.83
C THR A 38 -7.09 9.84 6.70
N GLU A 39 -6.53 9.46 7.84
CA GLU A 39 -7.07 8.41 8.71
C GLU A 39 -8.50 8.71 9.19
N GLY A 40 -8.80 9.96 9.57
CA GLY A 40 -10.17 10.37 9.91
C GLY A 40 -11.15 10.33 8.72
N ILE A 41 -10.66 10.55 7.49
CA ILE A 41 -11.47 10.41 6.27
C ILE A 41 -11.80 8.94 6.02
N VAL A 42 -10.81 8.05 6.21
CA VAL A 42 -11.01 6.60 6.13
C VAL A 42 -12.04 6.15 7.16
N SER A 43 -11.89 6.56 8.43
CA SER A 43 -12.83 6.26 9.51
C SER A 43 -14.28 6.58 9.12
N GLU A 44 -14.51 7.79 8.60
CA GLU A 44 -15.85 8.23 8.18
C GLU A 44 -16.38 7.46 6.97
N ALA A 45 -15.50 7.12 6.02
CA ALA A 45 -15.89 6.39 4.82
C ALA A 45 -16.31 4.95 5.10
N VAL A 46 -15.63 4.27 6.03
CA VAL A 46 -15.84 2.84 6.32
C VAL A 46 -16.86 2.58 7.42
N LYS A 47 -17.39 3.60 8.09
CA LYS A 47 -18.24 3.48 9.29
C LYS A 47 -19.43 2.52 9.15
N ASN A 48 -19.99 2.38 7.94
CA ASN A 48 -21.16 1.54 7.67
C ASN A 48 -20.82 0.16 7.07
N PHE A 49 -19.54 -0.17 6.95
CA PHE A 49 -19.07 -1.46 6.45
C PHE A 49 -18.60 -2.32 7.62
N LYS A 50 -18.71 -3.64 7.50
CA LYS A 50 -18.20 -4.52 8.56
C LYS A 50 -16.67 -4.48 8.57
N ARG A 51 -16.10 -4.34 9.77
CA ARG A 51 -14.65 -4.14 9.92
C ARG A 51 -13.83 -5.32 9.40
N ASP A 52 -14.33 -6.54 9.53
CA ASP A 52 -13.72 -7.79 9.08
C ASP A 52 -13.79 -8.01 7.55
N GLU A 53 -14.63 -7.25 6.84
CA GLU A 53 -14.72 -7.28 5.37
C GLU A 53 -13.76 -6.28 4.71
N ILE A 54 -13.05 -5.45 5.48
CA ILE A 54 -12.18 -4.38 4.98
C ILE A 54 -10.74 -4.62 5.46
N PHE A 55 -9.79 -4.47 4.54
CA PHE A 55 -8.36 -4.49 4.83
C PHE A 55 -7.79 -3.06 4.88
N ILE A 56 -7.33 -2.62 6.05
CA ILE A 56 -6.79 -1.27 6.27
C ILE A 56 -5.29 -1.34 6.52
N SER A 57 -4.52 -0.68 5.66
CA SER A 57 -3.10 -0.43 5.89
C SER A 57 -2.84 1.02 6.29
N THR A 58 -2.01 1.24 7.31
CA THR A 58 -1.45 2.56 7.64
C THR A 58 0.07 2.46 7.81
N LYS A 59 0.74 3.61 7.85
CA LYS A 59 2.21 3.69 7.83
C LYS A 59 2.72 4.65 8.88
N VAL A 60 3.85 4.28 9.47
CA VAL A 60 4.59 5.08 10.45
C VAL A 60 5.73 5.84 9.79
N LEU A 61 5.89 7.11 10.18
CA LEU A 61 6.98 7.98 9.75
C LEU A 61 8.34 7.50 10.27
N PRO A 62 9.43 7.74 9.52
CA PRO A 62 10.79 7.41 9.93
C PRO A 62 11.20 8.00 11.29
N THR A 63 10.66 9.15 11.65
CA THR A 63 10.92 9.86 12.92
C THR A 63 10.25 9.18 14.12
N HIS A 64 9.34 8.23 13.90
CA HIS A 64 8.62 7.52 14.94
C HIS A 64 9.09 6.06 15.11
N LEU A 65 10.24 5.66 14.58
CA LEU A 65 10.67 4.25 14.60
C LEU A 65 11.33 3.77 15.90
N SER A 66 11.57 4.63 16.89
CA SER A 66 11.98 4.16 18.22
C SER A 66 10.81 3.42 18.90
N PRO A 67 11.05 2.40 19.74
CA PRO A 67 9.97 1.56 20.29
C PRO A 67 8.82 2.35 20.96
N LYS A 68 9.16 3.37 21.77
CA LYS A 68 8.17 4.23 22.44
C LYS A 68 7.40 5.11 21.45
N SER A 69 8.09 5.70 20.47
CA SER A 69 7.46 6.55 19.47
C SER A 69 6.58 5.75 18.51
N LEU A 70 6.99 4.53 18.17
CA LEU A 70 6.27 3.62 17.28
C LEU A 70 4.91 3.25 17.86
N GLU A 71 4.90 2.82 19.13
CA GLU A 71 3.66 2.51 19.84
C GLU A 71 2.73 3.73 19.95
N ARG A 72 3.30 4.90 20.28
CA ARG A 72 2.54 6.15 20.34
C ARG A 72 1.95 6.54 18.98
N ALA A 73 2.70 6.37 17.90
CA ALA A 73 2.25 6.66 16.54
C ALA A 73 1.13 5.71 16.11
N LEU A 74 1.25 4.41 16.41
CA LEU A 74 0.18 3.44 16.15
C LEU A 74 -1.08 3.78 16.93
N LYS A 75 -0.98 4.02 18.25
CA LYS A 75 -2.14 4.39 19.08
C LYS A 75 -2.85 5.65 18.57
N ARG A 76 -2.10 6.65 18.09
CA ARG A 76 -2.67 7.82 17.43
C ARG A 76 -3.38 7.47 16.12
N SER A 77 -2.77 6.61 15.31
CA SER A 77 -3.36 6.14 14.04
C SER A 77 -4.68 5.40 14.28
N LEU A 78 -4.70 4.48 15.25
CA LEU A 78 -5.89 3.74 15.69
C LEU A 78 -7.00 4.67 16.21
N LYS A 79 -6.63 5.67 17.01
CA LYS A 79 -7.56 6.71 17.47
C LYS A 79 -8.16 7.50 16.30
N ASN A 80 -7.34 7.91 15.32
CA ASN A 80 -7.81 8.65 14.15
C ASN A 80 -8.71 7.80 13.24
N LEU A 81 -8.41 6.51 13.12
CA LEU A 81 -9.21 5.53 12.37
C LEU A 81 -10.48 5.12 13.12
N ASN A 82 -10.55 5.37 14.44
CA ASN A 82 -11.58 4.86 15.34
C ASN A 82 -11.67 3.32 15.30
N MET A 83 -10.54 2.64 15.49
CA MET A 83 -10.40 1.18 15.40
C MET A 83 -9.47 0.63 16.46
N ASP A 84 -9.67 -0.63 16.83
CA ASP A 84 -8.80 -1.33 17.79
C ASP A 84 -7.54 -1.92 17.15
N TYR A 85 -7.59 -2.19 15.84
CA TYR A 85 -6.47 -2.76 15.08
C TYR A 85 -6.44 -2.30 13.62
N VAL A 86 -5.25 -2.39 13.01
CA VAL A 86 -5.05 -2.29 11.56
C VAL A 86 -4.62 -3.63 10.97
N ASP A 87 -5.02 -3.91 9.73
CA ASP A 87 -4.69 -5.17 9.08
C ASP A 87 -3.22 -5.22 8.68
N LEU A 88 -2.64 -4.08 8.31
CA LEU A 88 -1.23 -3.99 7.93
C LEU A 88 -0.62 -2.68 8.43
N TYR A 89 0.45 -2.80 9.23
CA TYR A 89 1.23 -1.63 9.67
C TYR A 89 2.59 -1.61 8.99
N ILE A 90 2.90 -0.49 8.36
CA ILE A 90 4.03 -0.38 7.43
C ILE A 90 5.05 0.65 7.93
N ILE A 91 6.34 0.29 7.95
CA ILE A 91 7.42 1.30 8.04
C ILE A 91 7.46 2.09 6.73
N HIS A 92 7.12 3.38 6.75
CA HIS A 92 6.91 4.16 5.52
C HIS A 92 8.21 4.39 4.72
N PHE A 93 9.31 4.69 5.41
CA PHE A 93 10.66 4.78 4.84
C PHE A 93 11.66 4.33 5.91
N PRO A 94 12.84 3.82 5.52
CA PRO A 94 13.86 3.45 6.49
C PRO A 94 14.40 4.69 7.23
N ASN A 95 14.78 4.52 8.49
CA ASN A 95 15.57 5.49 9.24
C ASN A 95 16.88 4.83 9.68
N TYR A 96 17.99 5.19 9.05
CA TYR A 96 19.30 4.60 9.34
C TYR A 96 19.89 5.07 10.68
N ALA A 97 19.33 6.10 11.32
CA ALA A 97 19.73 6.53 12.66
C ALA A 97 19.04 5.73 13.78
N VAL A 98 18.06 4.88 13.44
CA VAL A 98 17.34 4.04 14.41
C VAL A 98 17.74 2.59 14.22
N ASP A 99 17.93 1.88 15.33
CA ASP A 99 18.13 0.43 15.30
C ASP A 99 16.84 -0.28 14.84
N LEU A 100 16.82 -0.64 13.55
CA LEU A 100 15.71 -1.32 12.91
C LEU A 100 15.35 -2.62 13.64
N LYS A 101 16.30 -3.34 14.24
CA LYS A 101 15.99 -4.59 14.95
C LYS A 101 15.09 -4.34 16.16
N LYS A 102 15.31 -3.24 16.89
CA LYS A 102 14.43 -2.82 17.99
C LYS A 102 13.06 -2.39 17.49
N THR A 103 12.99 -1.70 16.34
CA THR A 103 11.73 -1.35 15.69
C THR A 103 10.93 -2.61 15.32
N LEU A 104 11.56 -3.58 14.66
CA LEU A 104 10.92 -4.83 14.25
C LEU A 104 10.42 -5.63 15.45
N LYS A 105 11.25 -5.80 16.48
CA LYS A 105 10.82 -6.43 17.75
C LYS A 105 9.58 -5.74 18.32
N LYS A 106 9.54 -4.41 18.33
CA LYS A 106 8.38 -3.68 18.82
C LYS A 106 7.14 -3.87 17.93
N MET A 107 7.28 -3.99 16.61
CA MET A 107 6.16 -4.33 15.73
C MET A 107 5.60 -5.73 16.04
N GLU A 108 6.45 -6.69 16.38
CA GLU A 108 6.00 -8.03 16.82
C GLU A 108 5.23 -7.98 18.14
N GLU A 109 5.72 -7.21 19.12
CA GLU A 109 5.02 -6.99 20.39
C GLU A 109 3.64 -6.33 20.17
N LEU A 110 3.53 -5.38 19.24
CA LEU A 110 2.26 -4.72 18.91
C LEU A 110 1.31 -5.65 18.13
N THR A 111 1.87 -6.61 17.39
CA THR A 111 1.09 -7.67 16.72
C THR A 111 0.55 -8.67 17.74
N GLU A 112 1.39 -9.08 18.70
CA GLU A 112 1.00 -9.96 19.82
C GLU A 112 -0.04 -9.30 20.74
N ALA A 113 0.02 -7.98 20.90
CA ALA A 113 -1.01 -7.20 21.60
C ALA A 113 -2.33 -7.02 20.79
N GLY A 114 -2.41 -7.54 19.56
CA GLY A 114 -3.60 -7.48 18.72
C GLY A 114 -3.86 -6.13 18.03
N LEU A 115 -2.94 -5.16 18.14
CA LEU A 115 -3.11 -3.82 17.56
C LEU A 115 -2.76 -3.77 16.06
N ILE A 116 -1.99 -4.76 15.58
CA ILE A 116 -1.60 -4.94 14.18
C ILE A 116 -1.86 -6.41 13.83
N ARG A 117 -2.37 -6.70 12.62
CA ARG A 117 -2.47 -8.09 12.13
C ARG A 117 -1.25 -8.53 11.33
N ASN A 118 -0.74 -7.64 10.47
CA ASN A 118 0.38 -7.94 9.58
C ASN A 118 1.45 -6.83 9.60
N ILE A 119 2.70 -7.24 9.40
CA ILE A 119 3.86 -6.33 9.35
C ILE A 119 4.26 -6.09 7.90
N GLY A 120 4.51 -4.83 7.55
CA GLY A 120 5.01 -4.44 6.23
C GLY A 120 6.12 -3.39 6.27
N VAL A 121 6.78 -3.21 5.14
CA VAL A 121 7.77 -2.14 4.93
C VAL A 121 7.54 -1.44 3.60
N SER A 122 7.98 -0.19 3.48
CA SER A 122 7.87 0.59 2.26
C SER A 122 9.17 1.31 1.97
N ASN A 123 9.53 1.41 0.69
CA ASN A 123 10.75 2.08 0.23
C ASN A 123 12.06 1.48 0.79
N PHE A 124 12.05 0.18 1.12
CA PHE A 124 13.24 -0.53 1.57
C PHE A 124 14.05 -1.02 0.37
N SER A 125 15.38 -0.91 0.47
CA SER A 125 16.28 -1.54 -0.50
C SER A 125 16.21 -3.07 -0.40
N PHE A 126 16.69 -3.78 -1.42
CA PHE A 126 16.70 -5.24 -1.39
C PHE A 126 17.44 -5.82 -0.17
N LYS A 127 18.61 -5.24 0.18
CA LYS A 127 19.37 -5.60 1.38
C LYS A 127 18.54 -5.42 2.65
N LEU A 128 17.76 -4.34 2.74
CA LEU A 128 16.95 -4.05 3.91
C LEU A 128 15.71 -4.95 4.00
N ILE A 129 15.10 -5.32 2.86
CA ILE A 129 14.02 -6.31 2.82
C ILE A 129 14.51 -7.65 3.37
N LYS A 130 15.67 -8.15 2.90
CA LYS A 130 16.27 -9.38 3.42
C LYS A 130 16.56 -9.28 4.92
N TYR A 131 17.18 -8.19 5.33
CA TYR A 131 17.47 -7.94 6.74
C TYR A 131 16.20 -7.97 7.61
N THR A 132 15.09 -7.39 7.13
CA THR A 132 13.81 -7.43 7.84
C THR A 132 13.29 -8.85 7.99
N VAL A 133 13.29 -9.64 6.90
CA VAL A 133 12.87 -11.05 6.93
C VAL A 133 13.73 -11.86 7.92
N GLU A 134 15.05 -11.64 7.92
CA GLU A 134 15.99 -12.33 8.82
C GLU A 134 15.83 -11.94 10.30
N ASN A 135 15.28 -10.76 10.61
CA ASN A 135 15.22 -10.20 11.97
C ASN A 135 13.83 -10.21 12.61
N LEU A 136 12.75 -10.43 11.86
CA LEU A 136 11.48 -10.83 12.45
C LEU A 136 11.59 -12.29 12.91
N LYS A 137 11.19 -12.58 14.15
CA LYS A 137 11.38 -13.87 14.83
C LYS A 137 10.07 -14.58 15.16
N LYS A 138 8.99 -13.84 15.40
CA LYS A 138 7.66 -14.35 15.76
C LYS A 138 6.67 -14.26 14.60
N TYR A 139 6.84 -13.29 13.71
CA TYR A 139 5.92 -13.03 12.60
C TYR A 139 6.68 -12.89 11.28
N ASN A 140 5.98 -13.03 10.16
CA ASN A 140 6.57 -12.88 8.84
C ASN A 140 6.40 -11.45 8.31
N LEU A 141 7.33 -11.01 7.45
CA LEU A 141 7.11 -9.82 6.63
C LEU A 141 6.04 -10.13 5.59
N CYS A 142 4.87 -9.50 5.69
CA CYS A 142 3.71 -9.84 4.87
C CYS A 142 3.65 -9.02 3.57
N ALA A 143 4.12 -7.77 3.60
CA ALA A 143 4.06 -6.88 2.44
C ALA A 143 5.26 -5.94 2.33
N VAL A 144 5.68 -5.69 1.09
CA VAL A 144 6.61 -4.63 0.72
C VAL A 144 5.91 -3.68 -0.25
N GLN A 145 5.85 -2.39 0.10
CA GLN A 145 5.24 -1.35 -0.73
C GLN A 145 6.30 -0.52 -1.47
N LEU A 146 6.39 -0.64 -2.81
CA LEU A 146 7.42 0.00 -3.66
C LEU A 146 6.80 0.68 -4.89
N ASN A 147 7.54 1.61 -5.50
CA ASN A 147 7.16 2.20 -6.79
C ASN A 147 7.30 1.12 -7.86
N TYR A 148 6.20 0.80 -8.52
CA TYR A 148 6.22 -0.14 -9.62
C TYR A 148 5.14 0.17 -10.64
N ASN A 149 5.57 0.38 -11.87
CA ASN A 149 4.71 0.62 -13.03
C ASN A 149 5.50 0.33 -14.31
N ILE A 150 4.83 0.37 -15.48
CA ILE A 150 5.46 0.11 -16.79
C ILE A 150 6.71 0.97 -17.04
N LEU A 151 6.75 2.20 -16.52
CA LEU A 151 7.87 3.12 -16.70
C LEU A 151 8.95 3.00 -15.61
N HIS A 152 8.69 2.25 -14.55
CA HIS A 152 9.62 2.08 -13.44
C HIS A 152 9.56 0.65 -12.92
N ARG A 153 10.52 -0.16 -13.40
CA ARG A 153 10.54 -1.62 -13.25
C ARG A 153 11.69 -2.13 -12.37
N ASN A 154 12.30 -1.27 -11.55
CA ASN A 154 13.47 -1.63 -10.75
C ASN A 154 13.21 -2.81 -9.80
N VAL A 155 11.96 -3.00 -9.37
CA VAL A 155 11.56 -4.14 -8.51
C VAL A 155 11.72 -5.49 -9.21
N GLU A 156 11.72 -5.54 -10.54
CA GLU A 156 11.92 -6.79 -11.28
C GLU A 156 13.36 -7.30 -11.17
N ASN A 157 14.31 -6.42 -10.83
CA ASN A 157 15.70 -6.78 -10.60
C ASN A 157 15.88 -7.39 -9.20
N ASN A 158 15.66 -8.70 -9.08
CA ASN A 158 15.81 -9.54 -7.89
C ASN A 158 14.74 -9.39 -6.79
N ILE A 159 14.13 -8.21 -6.62
CA ILE A 159 13.16 -8.00 -5.54
C ILE A 159 11.90 -8.84 -5.78
N LEU A 160 11.28 -8.75 -6.96
CA LEU A 160 10.03 -9.43 -7.27
C LEU A 160 10.12 -10.95 -7.06
N ASP A 161 11.16 -11.58 -7.61
CA ASP A 161 11.40 -13.02 -7.45
C ASP A 161 11.63 -13.41 -5.99
N TYR A 162 12.37 -12.59 -5.25
CA TYR A 162 12.58 -12.83 -3.82
C TYR A 162 11.26 -12.73 -3.04
N LEU A 163 10.45 -11.70 -3.29
CA LEU A 163 9.15 -11.54 -2.64
C LEU A 163 8.24 -12.72 -2.96
N LYS A 164 8.20 -13.16 -4.22
CA LYS A 164 7.44 -14.34 -4.65
C LYS A 164 7.88 -15.61 -3.91
N LYS A 165 9.18 -15.90 -3.89
CA LYS A 165 9.75 -17.09 -3.22
C LYS A 165 9.48 -17.12 -1.71
N ASN A 166 9.30 -15.96 -1.08
CA ASN A 166 9.06 -15.83 0.36
C ASN A 166 7.58 -15.57 0.70
N ASN A 167 6.66 -15.71 -0.26
CA ASN A 167 5.22 -15.43 -0.09
C ASN A 167 4.92 -14.03 0.47
N ILE A 168 5.66 -13.03 -0.01
CA ILE A 168 5.52 -11.63 0.40
C ILE A 168 4.78 -10.85 -0.69
N ALA A 169 3.74 -10.11 -0.31
CA ALA A 169 2.99 -9.27 -1.23
C ALA A 169 3.80 -8.03 -1.65
N LEU A 170 3.85 -7.74 -2.95
CA LEU A 170 4.33 -6.48 -3.49
C LEU A 170 3.14 -5.53 -3.67
N MET A 171 3.04 -4.51 -2.83
CA MET A 171 2.07 -3.43 -3.01
C MET A 171 2.67 -2.34 -3.92
N ALA A 172 2.25 -2.30 -5.18
CA ALA A 172 2.81 -1.40 -6.19
C ALA A 172 2.16 -0.02 -6.15
N TYR A 173 2.86 0.98 -5.59
CA TYR A 173 2.40 2.36 -5.62
C TYR A 173 2.77 3.08 -6.93
N PHE A 174 1.99 4.12 -7.25
CA PHE A 174 2.02 4.80 -8.54
C PHE A 174 1.91 3.85 -9.74
N PRO A 175 0.97 2.89 -9.74
CA PRO A 175 0.90 1.85 -10.77
C PRO A 175 0.63 2.41 -12.19
N ILE A 176 0.08 3.61 -12.29
CA ILE A 176 -0.15 4.34 -13.55
C ILE A 176 0.74 5.61 -13.69
N ALA A 177 1.79 5.74 -12.89
CA ALA A 177 2.73 6.87 -12.91
C ALA A 177 2.05 8.26 -12.97
N HIS A 178 0.98 8.48 -12.18
CA HIS A 178 0.16 9.71 -12.24
C HIS A 178 -0.41 10.02 -13.65
N GLY A 179 -0.89 8.99 -14.33
CA GLY A 179 -1.42 9.07 -15.69
C GLY A 179 -0.36 9.28 -16.77
N LYS A 180 0.94 9.24 -16.42
CA LYS A 180 2.02 9.32 -17.41
C LYS A 180 2.10 8.07 -18.28
N THR A 181 1.73 6.89 -17.76
CA THR A 181 1.67 5.67 -18.58
C THR A 181 0.67 5.83 -19.73
N ALA A 182 -0.56 6.25 -19.41
CA ALA A 182 -1.62 6.44 -20.39
C ALA A 182 -1.33 7.54 -21.44
N ARG A 183 -0.50 8.52 -21.10
CA ARG A 183 -0.11 9.63 -21.98
C ARG A 183 1.22 9.42 -22.70
N ASN A 184 1.86 8.27 -22.51
CA ASN A 184 3.18 8.01 -23.08
C ASN A 184 3.04 7.57 -24.55
N LYS A 185 3.43 8.46 -25.48
CA LYS A 185 3.38 8.19 -26.92
C LYS A 185 4.15 6.92 -27.34
N ASN A 186 5.23 6.57 -26.63
CA ASN A 186 6.01 5.37 -26.91
C ASN A 186 5.30 4.06 -26.50
N LEU A 187 4.19 4.16 -25.75
CA LEU A 187 3.35 3.03 -25.38
C LEU A 187 2.07 2.95 -26.23
N GLU A 188 1.73 3.98 -27.01
CA GLU A 188 0.45 4.08 -27.70
C GLU A 188 0.25 2.95 -28.71
N GLU A 189 1.27 2.65 -29.52
CA GLU A 189 1.23 1.55 -30.48
C GLU A 189 0.99 0.20 -29.78
N LYS A 190 1.63 -0.02 -28.63
CA LYS A 190 1.45 -1.24 -27.82
C LYS A 190 0.05 -1.31 -27.22
N PHE A 191 -0.49 -0.19 -26.74
CA PHE A 191 -1.86 -0.14 -26.22
C PHE A 191 -2.88 -0.38 -27.32
N ASN A 192 -2.69 0.19 -28.51
CA ASN A 192 -3.57 -0.06 -29.66
C ASN A 192 -3.51 -1.50 -30.13
N TYR A 193 -2.32 -2.11 -30.14
CA TYR A 193 -2.21 -3.54 -30.39
C TYR A 193 -3.02 -4.36 -29.38
N ILE A 194 -2.90 -4.08 -28.08
CA ILE A 194 -3.67 -4.78 -27.05
C ILE A 194 -5.18 -4.58 -27.24
N ARG A 195 -5.65 -3.34 -27.48
CA ARG A 195 -7.07 -3.04 -27.77
C ARG A 195 -7.59 -3.83 -28.97
N SER A 196 -6.78 -4.00 -30.01
CA SER A 196 -7.16 -4.81 -31.18
C SER A 196 -7.43 -6.28 -30.85
N LYS A 197 -6.94 -6.77 -29.71
CA LYS A 197 -7.12 -8.15 -29.24
C LYS A 197 -8.23 -8.30 -28.20
N ILE A 198 -8.43 -7.30 -27.34
CA ILE A 198 -9.30 -7.42 -26.16
C ILE A 198 -10.49 -6.46 -26.16
N GLY A 199 -10.65 -5.64 -27.19
CA GLY A 199 -11.66 -4.58 -27.26
C GLY A 199 -11.17 -3.23 -26.77
N ASP A 200 -11.99 -2.21 -26.97
CA ASP A 200 -11.64 -0.84 -26.60
C ASP A 200 -11.71 -0.65 -25.08
N VAL A 201 -10.55 -0.43 -24.47
CA VAL A 201 -10.39 -0.21 -23.04
C VAL A 201 -9.41 0.94 -22.76
N PRO A 202 -9.55 1.63 -21.62
CA PRO A 202 -8.62 2.69 -21.24
C PRO A 202 -7.18 2.18 -21.11
N SER A 203 -6.19 2.99 -21.53
CA SER A 203 -4.76 2.68 -21.37
C SER A 203 -4.38 2.43 -19.90
N THR A 204 -5.09 3.06 -18.97
CA THR A 204 -4.93 2.86 -17.53
C THR A 204 -5.32 1.44 -17.09
N SER A 205 -6.41 0.89 -17.64
CA SER A 205 -6.85 -0.48 -17.38
C SER A 205 -5.85 -1.49 -17.90
N ILE A 206 -5.29 -1.26 -19.09
CA ILE A 206 -4.20 -2.09 -19.64
C ILE A 206 -2.96 -2.01 -18.73
N ALA A 207 -2.58 -0.81 -18.29
CA ALA A 207 -1.41 -0.62 -17.43
C ALA A 207 -1.57 -1.28 -16.06
N LEU A 208 -2.76 -1.25 -15.47
CA LEU A 208 -3.06 -1.95 -14.22
C LEU A 208 -3.07 -3.47 -14.42
N SER A 209 -3.69 -3.95 -15.50
CA SER A 209 -3.77 -5.38 -15.83
C SER A 209 -2.40 -5.99 -16.08
N TYR A 210 -1.48 -5.22 -16.69
CA TYR A 210 -0.08 -5.62 -16.84
C TYR A 210 0.57 -5.91 -15.48
N LEU A 211 0.35 -5.06 -14.46
CA LEU A 211 0.97 -5.28 -13.14
C LEU A 211 0.40 -6.51 -12.45
N THR A 212 -0.91 -6.76 -12.57
CA THR A 212 -1.53 -7.96 -12.00
C THR A 212 -1.18 -9.24 -12.76
N SER A 213 -0.80 -9.16 -14.04
CA SER A 213 -0.42 -10.33 -14.83
C SER A 213 1.03 -10.79 -14.59
N ILE A 214 1.85 -9.96 -13.95
CA ILE A 214 3.26 -10.26 -13.68
C ILE A 214 3.41 -11.41 -12.67
N SER A 215 2.63 -11.40 -11.59
CA SER A 215 2.60 -12.45 -10.59
C SER A 215 1.43 -12.23 -9.61
N ASP A 216 0.89 -13.31 -9.06
CA ASP A 216 -0.25 -13.27 -8.12
C ASP A 216 0.08 -12.53 -6.81
N ASN A 217 1.35 -12.34 -6.48
CA ASN A 217 1.79 -11.57 -5.32
C ASN A 217 1.93 -10.06 -5.59
N VAL A 218 1.58 -9.56 -6.78
CA VAL A 218 1.63 -8.13 -7.14
C VAL A 218 0.25 -7.50 -7.01
N PHE A 219 0.17 -6.49 -6.14
CA PHE A 219 -1.06 -5.77 -5.89
C PHE A 219 -0.88 -4.28 -6.18
N PRO A 220 -1.34 -3.78 -7.35
CA PRO A 220 -1.30 -2.35 -7.64
C PRO A 220 -2.27 -1.59 -6.74
N ILE A 221 -1.78 -0.49 -6.13
CA ILE A 221 -2.58 0.47 -5.36
C ILE A 221 -2.75 1.77 -6.16
N PRO A 222 -3.64 1.82 -7.17
CA PRO A 222 -3.99 3.06 -7.82
C PRO A 222 -4.60 4.02 -6.82
N ARG A 223 -4.39 5.30 -7.09
CA ARG A 223 -5.15 6.37 -6.46
C ARG A 223 -6.28 6.74 -7.41
N ALA A 224 -7.51 6.58 -6.95
CA ALA A 224 -8.69 7.21 -7.54
C ALA A 224 -9.22 8.23 -6.53
N SER A 225 -9.54 9.43 -7.00
CA SER A 225 -10.14 10.47 -6.16
C SER A 225 -11.53 10.87 -6.68
N ASN A 226 -11.97 10.25 -7.78
CA ASN A 226 -13.30 10.36 -8.34
C ASN A 226 -13.98 8.98 -8.25
N PRO A 227 -15.30 8.93 -8.00
CA PRO A 227 -16.07 7.68 -8.00
C PRO A 227 -16.14 6.96 -9.34
N GLU A 228 -16.14 7.70 -10.46
CA GLU A 228 -16.05 7.17 -11.84
C GLU A 228 -14.64 6.64 -12.15
#